data_AF-A0A8C9TFW4-F1
#
_entry.id   AF-A0A8C9TFW4-F1
#
_cell.length_a   1.000
_cell.length_b   1.000
_cell.length_c   1.000
_cell.angle_alpha   90.00
_cell.angle_beta   90.00
_cell.angle_gamma   90.00
#
_symmetry.space_group_name_H-M   'P 1'
#
loop_
_entity.id
_entity.type
_entity.pdbx_description
1 polymer ?
#
loop_
_entity_poly.entity_id
_entity_poly.type
_entity_poly.pdbx_seq_one_letter_code
_entity_poly.pdbx_strand_id
1 'polypeptide(L)'
;MHVMRVLRVAILLSSLVYSTAQKGRGFIGKDTGDGTAEVDQETANVLKSGLTTVFLPVLYIIVVVVAIPTNAMAVWVFLFRTKKKHPAAIYMANIALCDLLFVIWIPLKIAYHFRGNDWTFGEGLCKVLVAFFYGNMYCSILFITCLSVQRYWVIAHPLSEQRRNNRVAIIMSLSIWVFIWLSTTPLYLYDQTVKIRNLGITTCHDVSVIHNPTYPLQDVKHAFGYFLFMAVFGFLIPSVVIIVAYTGLLRILGDSPDDQSVGKKRRKSVILIVTVLVTFLVCFVPSNIMLVVHYSLLATGASDNGYGFYITTLCLASLNSCLDPFIYYYISEDFRENVKNTLLCRSSRTVDRMKVSFSSLKYSKKTNTYTSESGQTQTSSC
;
A
#
# COMPACT_ATOMS: atom_id res chain seq x y z
N MET A 1 1.12 -19.38 -22.92
CA MET A 1 2.16 -18.85 -23.83
C MET A 1 2.85 -17.59 -23.32
N HIS A 2 2.13 -16.60 -22.75
CA HIS A 2 2.74 -15.37 -22.21
C HIS A 2 3.58 -15.58 -20.93
N VAL A 3 3.18 -16.47 -20.04
CA VAL A 3 3.98 -16.84 -18.84
C VAL A 3 5.32 -17.43 -19.23
N MET A 4 5.37 -18.27 -20.28
CA MET A 4 6.65 -18.78 -20.82
C MET A 4 7.50 -17.70 -21.49
N ARG A 5 6.91 -16.63 -22.03
CA ARG A 5 7.68 -15.50 -22.58
C ARG A 5 8.29 -14.64 -21.48
N VAL A 6 7.56 -14.43 -20.38
CA VAL A 6 8.10 -13.76 -19.18
C VAL A 6 9.18 -14.62 -18.53
N LEU A 7 8.96 -15.94 -18.40
CA LEU A 7 10.00 -16.88 -17.98
C LEU A 7 11.21 -16.84 -18.91
N ARG A 8 11.02 -16.79 -20.23
CA ARG A 8 12.14 -16.69 -21.19
C ARG A 8 12.88 -15.37 -21.09
N VAL A 9 12.20 -14.25 -20.85
CA VAL A 9 12.87 -12.95 -20.63
C VAL A 9 13.62 -12.95 -19.31
N ALA A 10 13.05 -13.52 -18.23
CA ALA A 10 13.74 -13.72 -16.97
C ALA A 10 14.95 -14.68 -17.10
N ILE A 11 14.81 -15.74 -17.91
CA ILE A 11 15.89 -16.67 -18.22
C ILE A 11 16.98 -16.00 -19.09
N LEU A 12 16.60 -15.17 -20.07
CA LEU A 12 17.55 -14.43 -20.91
C LEU A 12 18.29 -13.33 -20.13
N LEU A 13 17.62 -12.69 -19.19
CA LEU A 13 18.26 -11.78 -18.23
C LEU A 13 19.18 -12.58 -17.29
N SER A 14 18.79 -13.79 -16.87
CA SER A 14 19.65 -14.64 -16.04
C SER A 14 20.88 -15.18 -16.79
N SER A 15 20.79 -15.44 -18.10
CA SER A 15 21.93 -15.89 -18.91
C SER A 15 22.89 -14.76 -19.26
N LEU A 16 22.44 -13.51 -19.33
CA LEU A 16 23.30 -12.33 -19.37
C LEU A 16 24.06 -12.11 -18.04
N VAL A 17 23.47 -12.45 -16.90
CA VAL A 17 24.13 -12.40 -15.58
C VAL A 17 25.12 -13.56 -15.38
N TYR A 18 24.86 -14.73 -15.96
CA TYR A 18 25.70 -15.93 -15.85
C TYR A 18 27.15 -15.73 -16.34
N SER A 19 27.39 -14.79 -17.26
CA SER A 19 28.74 -14.51 -17.80
C SER A 19 29.69 -13.82 -16.80
N THR A 20 29.20 -13.44 -15.62
CA THR A 20 29.98 -12.72 -14.58
C THR A 20 30.09 -13.48 -13.25
N ALA A 21 30.14 -14.81 -13.29
CA ALA A 21 30.37 -15.65 -12.11
C ALA A 21 31.80 -15.50 -11.57
N GLN A 22 32.05 -14.42 -10.81
CA GLN A 22 33.19 -14.30 -9.91
C GLN A 22 32.69 -14.49 -8.46
N LYS A 23 33.37 -15.40 -7.73
CA LYS A 23 33.44 -15.55 -6.26
C LYS A 23 32.28 -14.90 -5.48
N GLY A 24 31.30 -15.73 -5.10
CA GLY A 24 30.03 -15.33 -4.48
C GLY A 24 30.14 -14.22 -3.42
N ARG A 25 29.52 -13.09 -3.76
CA ARG A 25 29.25 -11.92 -2.92
C ARG A 25 27.73 -11.83 -2.81
N GLY A 26 27.18 -11.99 -1.63
CA GLY A 26 25.71 -12.02 -1.48
C GLY A 26 25.27 -12.50 -0.11
N PHE A 27 24.08 -12.04 0.28
CA PHE A 27 23.39 -12.32 1.55
C PHE A 27 22.80 -13.73 1.59
N ILE A 28 23.67 -14.70 1.29
CA ILE A 28 23.40 -16.13 1.35
C ILE A 28 24.03 -16.62 2.65
N GLY A 29 23.19 -17.07 3.58
CA GLY A 29 23.67 -17.84 4.72
C GLY A 29 24.16 -19.20 4.21
N LYS A 30 25.45 -19.49 4.36
CA LYS A 30 25.97 -20.86 4.15
C LYS A 30 25.67 -21.67 5.39
N ASP A 31 24.92 -22.75 5.22
CA ASP A 31 24.66 -23.68 6.32
C ASP A 31 25.97 -24.26 6.87
N THR A 32 26.13 -24.24 8.19
CA THR A 32 27.28 -24.82 8.89
C THR A 32 27.03 -26.24 9.39
N GLY A 33 25.84 -26.81 9.15
CA GLY A 33 25.50 -28.20 9.48
C GLY A 33 25.09 -28.44 10.94
N ASP A 34 25.06 -27.39 11.76
CA ASP A 34 24.62 -27.37 13.16
C ASP A 34 23.30 -26.58 13.36
N GLY A 35 22.59 -26.30 12.26
CA GLY A 35 21.38 -25.47 12.27
C GLY A 35 21.65 -23.97 12.39
N THR A 36 22.89 -23.55 12.12
CA THR A 36 23.29 -22.14 12.02
C THR A 36 23.84 -21.82 10.62
N ALA A 37 23.95 -20.54 10.29
CA ALA A 37 24.47 -20.08 9.02
C ALA A 37 25.59 -19.06 9.20
N GLU A 38 26.52 -19.04 8.25
CA GLU A 38 27.56 -18.02 8.14
C GLU A 38 27.30 -17.12 6.94
N VAL A 39 27.48 -15.81 7.14
CA VAL A 39 27.30 -14.79 6.10
C VAL A 39 28.63 -14.14 5.73
N ASP A 40 28.73 -13.63 4.50
CA ASP A 40 29.94 -12.95 4.04
C ASP A 40 30.17 -11.61 4.76
N GLN A 41 31.40 -11.08 4.63
CA GLN A 41 31.81 -9.88 5.36
C GLN A 41 31.00 -8.64 4.94
N GLU A 42 30.60 -8.55 3.67
CA GLU A 42 29.77 -7.46 3.16
C GLU A 42 28.37 -7.51 3.78
N THR A 43 27.77 -8.70 3.89
CA THR A 43 26.51 -8.91 4.61
C THR A 43 26.61 -8.52 6.06
N ALA A 44 27.65 -9.01 6.75
CA ALA A 44 27.91 -8.65 8.13
C ALA A 44 28.06 -7.14 8.33
N ASN A 45 28.70 -6.45 7.39
CA ASN A 45 28.88 -5.00 7.44
C ASN A 45 27.55 -4.25 7.28
N VAL A 46 26.67 -4.66 6.38
CA VAL A 46 25.36 -4.01 6.21
C VAL A 46 24.44 -4.29 7.40
N LEU A 47 24.42 -5.52 7.92
CA LEU A 47 23.69 -5.86 9.14
C LEU A 47 24.18 -5.08 10.37
N LYS A 48 25.44 -4.64 10.39
CA LYS A 48 25.97 -3.77 11.45
C LYS A 48 25.93 -2.28 11.12
N SER A 49 25.57 -1.92 9.89
CA SER A 49 25.66 -0.54 9.41
C SER A 49 24.59 0.36 10.03
N GLY A 50 24.84 1.67 9.98
CA GLY A 50 23.85 2.69 10.35
C GLY A 50 22.61 2.67 9.45
N LEU A 51 22.65 2.05 8.27
CA LEU A 51 21.46 1.86 7.44
C LEU A 51 20.42 1.05 8.22
N THR A 52 20.78 -0.16 8.66
CA THR A 52 19.85 -1.10 9.30
C THR A 52 19.58 -0.75 10.75
N THR A 53 20.57 -0.22 11.48
CA THR A 53 20.47 0.02 12.93
C THR A 53 20.01 1.43 13.31
N VAL A 54 20.02 2.39 12.37
CA VAL A 54 19.61 3.78 12.62
C VAL A 54 18.55 4.24 11.61
N PHE A 55 18.84 4.21 10.32
CA PHE A 55 17.93 4.76 9.30
C PHE A 55 16.59 4.01 9.24
N LEU A 56 16.61 2.68 9.16
CA LEU A 56 15.39 1.87 9.15
C LEU A 56 14.50 2.07 10.38
N PRO A 57 15.00 1.94 11.64
CA PRO A 57 14.15 2.12 12.80
C PRO A 57 13.61 3.55 12.92
N VAL A 58 14.39 4.58 12.54
CA VAL A 58 13.89 5.97 12.50
C VAL A 58 12.73 6.11 11.51
N LEU A 59 12.85 5.54 10.30
CA LEU A 59 11.77 5.57 9.33
C LEU A 59 10.53 4.83 9.84
N TYR A 60 10.71 3.66 10.45
CA TYR A 60 9.61 2.90 11.04
C TYR A 60 8.93 3.62 12.21
N ILE A 61 9.68 4.37 13.03
CA ILE A 61 9.10 5.23 14.07
C ILE A 61 8.21 6.30 13.45
N ILE A 62 8.66 6.95 12.37
CA ILE A 62 7.83 7.93 11.63
C ILE A 62 6.56 7.25 11.13
N VAL A 63 6.67 6.04 10.56
CA VAL A 63 5.51 5.28 10.08
C VAL A 63 4.52 5.01 11.22
N VAL A 64 4.97 4.54 12.38
CA VAL A 64 4.09 4.28 13.53
C VAL A 64 3.40 5.56 14.00
N VAL A 65 4.16 6.65 14.18
CA VAL A 65 3.64 7.92 14.70
C VAL A 65 2.63 8.56 13.75
N VAL A 66 2.82 8.42 12.44
CA VAL A 66 1.91 8.99 11.44
C VAL A 66 0.75 8.04 11.15
N ALA A 67 1.02 6.79 10.79
CA ALA A 67 0.03 5.89 10.23
C ALA A 67 -1.02 5.43 11.24
N ILE A 68 -0.65 5.19 12.52
CA ILE A 68 -1.63 4.77 13.54
C ILE A 68 -2.74 5.82 13.71
N PRO A 69 -2.46 7.09 14.09
CA PRO A 69 -3.53 8.04 14.35
C PRO A 69 -4.34 8.37 13.10
N THR A 70 -3.69 8.49 11.93
CA THR A 70 -4.39 8.85 10.69
C THR A 70 -5.30 7.73 10.19
N ASN A 71 -4.83 6.47 10.20
CA ASN A 71 -5.62 5.34 9.73
C ASN A 71 -6.69 4.94 10.75
N ALA A 72 -6.42 5.06 12.06
CA ALA A 72 -7.45 4.87 13.10
C ALA A 72 -8.59 5.88 12.95
N MET A 73 -8.26 7.16 12.73
CA MET A 73 -9.25 8.19 12.43
C MET A 73 -10.01 7.89 11.13
N ALA A 74 -9.33 7.38 10.10
CA ALA A 74 -9.98 7.01 8.83
C ALA A 74 -11.00 5.89 9.02
N VAL A 75 -10.61 4.80 9.70
CA VAL A 75 -11.52 3.69 10.04
C VAL A 75 -12.70 4.20 10.86
N TRP A 76 -12.46 5.03 11.89
CA TRP A 76 -13.54 5.67 12.65
C TRP A 76 -14.50 6.37 11.69
N VAL A 77 -14.01 7.37 10.94
CA VAL A 77 -14.82 8.22 10.06
C VAL A 77 -15.64 7.38 9.09
N PHE A 78 -14.99 6.44 8.41
CA PHE A 78 -15.66 5.64 7.39
C PHE A 78 -16.66 4.66 7.98
N LEU A 79 -16.46 4.14 9.19
CA LEU A 79 -17.40 3.22 9.85
C LEU A 79 -18.57 3.96 10.53
N PHE A 80 -18.31 5.07 11.22
CA PHE A 80 -19.28 5.65 12.14
C PHE A 80 -19.72 7.08 11.76
N ARG A 81 -18.95 7.87 10.97
CA ARG A 81 -19.33 9.27 10.60
C ARG A 81 -20.00 9.34 9.24
N THR A 82 -19.55 8.51 8.30
CA THR A 82 -20.04 8.53 6.92
C THR A 82 -21.46 7.94 6.85
N LYS A 83 -22.46 8.82 6.83
CA LYS A 83 -23.89 8.47 6.81
C LYS A 83 -24.32 7.75 5.53
N LYS A 84 -23.69 8.05 4.39
CA LYS A 84 -23.94 7.39 3.10
C LYS A 84 -22.71 6.58 2.70
N LYS A 85 -22.80 5.27 2.88
CA LYS A 85 -21.73 4.34 2.46
C LYS A 85 -21.75 4.27 0.94
N HIS A 86 -20.73 4.85 0.31
CA HIS A 86 -20.47 4.69 -1.12
C HIS A 86 -19.35 3.65 -1.32
N PRO A 87 -19.26 3.00 -2.49
CA PRO A 87 -18.21 2.02 -2.80
C PRO A 87 -16.79 2.47 -2.43
N ALA A 88 -16.44 3.73 -2.74
CA ALA A 88 -15.14 4.30 -2.41
C ALA A 88 -14.85 4.33 -0.90
N ALA A 89 -15.85 4.59 -0.05
CA ALA A 89 -15.69 4.59 1.40
C ALA A 89 -15.41 3.19 1.94
N ILE A 90 -15.96 2.15 1.31
CA ILE A 90 -15.70 0.75 1.67
C ILE A 90 -14.24 0.41 1.35
N TYR A 91 -13.76 0.72 0.15
CA TYR A 91 -12.35 0.46 -0.21
C TYR A 91 -11.38 1.22 0.69
N MET A 92 -11.61 2.51 0.93
CA MET A 92 -10.73 3.28 1.84
C MET A 92 -10.75 2.77 3.28
N ALA A 93 -11.90 2.31 3.79
CA ALA A 93 -11.96 1.70 5.12
C ALA A 93 -11.12 0.41 5.19
N ASN A 94 -11.11 -0.39 4.12
CA ASN A 94 -10.28 -1.60 4.06
C ASN A 94 -8.79 -1.28 3.90
N ILE A 95 -8.40 -0.24 3.12
CA ILE A 95 -7.00 0.23 3.07
C ILE A 95 -6.54 0.62 4.48
N ALA A 96 -7.31 1.48 5.16
CA ALA A 96 -6.96 1.92 6.51
C ALA A 96 -6.92 0.77 7.53
N LEU A 97 -7.77 -0.26 7.36
CA LEU A 97 -7.73 -1.46 8.19
C LEU A 97 -6.47 -2.30 7.92
N CYS A 98 -6.08 -2.49 6.65
CA CYS A 98 -4.83 -3.17 6.29
C CYS A 98 -3.61 -2.45 6.87
N ASP A 99 -3.58 -1.11 6.78
CA ASP A 99 -2.51 -0.29 7.35
C ASP A 99 -2.39 -0.50 8.87
N LEU A 100 -3.51 -0.45 9.61
CA LEU A 100 -3.49 -0.64 11.06
C LEU A 100 -3.03 -2.04 11.46
N LEU A 101 -3.53 -3.07 10.77
CA LEU A 101 -3.16 -4.46 11.02
C LEU A 101 -1.67 -4.71 10.78
N PHE A 102 -1.04 -3.95 9.88
CA PHE A 102 0.40 -3.99 9.66
C PHE A 102 1.18 -3.17 10.70
N VAL A 103 0.82 -1.91 10.90
CA VAL A 103 1.61 -0.96 11.69
C VAL A 103 1.66 -1.33 13.18
N ILE A 104 0.66 -2.07 13.70
CA ILE A 104 0.67 -2.60 15.08
C ILE A 104 1.88 -3.50 15.36
N TRP A 105 2.43 -4.19 14.35
CA TRP A 105 3.59 -5.08 14.51
C TRP A 105 4.94 -4.38 14.32
N ILE A 106 4.97 -3.17 13.74
CA ILE A 106 6.20 -2.42 13.48
C ILE A 106 7.02 -2.08 14.74
N PRO A 107 6.45 -1.84 15.94
CA PRO A 107 7.23 -1.71 17.17
C PRO A 107 8.19 -2.87 17.44
N LEU A 108 7.80 -4.11 17.10
CA LEU A 108 8.69 -5.28 17.21
C LEU A 108 9.84 -5.20 16.20
N LYS A 109 9.55 -4.73 14.98
CA LYS A 109 10.57 -4.51 13.94
C LYS A 109 11.56 -3.41 14.33
N ILE A 110 11.09 -2.33 14.96
CA ILE A 110 11.94 -1.26 15.48
C ILE A 110 12.88 -1.82 16.56
N ALA A 111 12.33 -2.57 17.52
CA ALA A 111 13.14 -3.19 18.58
C ALA A 111 14.19 -4.16 18.03
N TYR A 112 13.84 -4.93 16.99
CA TYR A 112 14.77 -5.80 16.26
C TYR A 112 15.96 -5.02 15.68
N HIS A 113 15.70 -3.94 14.95
CA HIS A 113 16.76 -3.13 14.36
C HIS A 113 17.64 -2.44 15.42
N PHE A 114 17.06 -1.94 16.52
CA PHE A 114 17.83 -1.36 17.62
C PHE A 114 18.69 -2.36 18.40
N ARG A 115 18.34 -3.65 18.37
CA ARG A 115 19.19 -4.73 18.92
C ARG A 115 20.27 -5.20 17.96
N GLY A 116 20.54 -4.47 16.87
CA GLY A 116 21.54 -4.86 15.89
C GLY A 116 21.05 -5.99 14.97
N ASN A 117 19.77 -5.98 14.61
CA ASN A 117 19.11 -7.01 13.80
C ASN A 117 19.09 -8.39 14.49
N ASP A 118 18.86 -8.40 15.81
CA ASP A 118 18.69 -9.62 16.59
C ASP A 118 17.23 -9.83 17.01
N TRP A 119 16.61 -10.89 16.49
CA TRP A 119 15.21 -11.24 16.66
C TRP A 119 15.02 -12.22 17.82
N THR A 120 14.56 -11.69 18.95
CA THR A 120 14.41 -12.46 20.20
C THR A 120 12.96 -12.84 20.52
N PHE A 121 12.01 -12.58 19.61
CA PHE A 121 10.58 -12.77 19.86
C PHE A 121 10.04 -14.14 19.36
N GLY A 122 10.92 -14.97 18.81
CA GLY A 122 10.59 -16.31 18.31
C GLY A 122 10.07 -16.34 16.88
N GLU A 123 10.18 -17.52 16.26
CA GLU A 123 9.83 -17.79 14.85
C GLU A 123 8.39 -17.42 14.50
N GLY A 124 7.43 -17.78 15.37
CA GLY A 124 6.01 -17.51 15.13
C GLY A 124 5.69 -16.02 14.95
N LEU A 125 6.26 -15.15 15.78
CA LEU A 125 6.07 -13.71 15.65
C LEU A 125 6.80 -13.12 14.44
N CYS A 126 7.94 -13.71 14.03
CA CYS A 126 8.61 -13.31 12.78
C CYS A 126 7.70 -13.58 11.59
N LYS A 127 7.14 -14.80 11.49
CA LYS A 127 6.17 -15.19 10.46
C LYS A 127 4.95 -14.27 10.40
N VAL A 128 4.37 -13.93 11.56
CA VAL A 128 3.25 -12.98 11.66
C VAL A 128 3.64 -11.61 11.12
N LEU A 129 4.76 -11.05 11.56
CA LEU A 129 5.24 -9.74 11.12
C LEU A 129 5.46 -9.69 9.60
N VAL A 130 6.11 -10.71 9.04
CA VAL A 130 6.37 -10.86 7.61
C VAL A 130 5.08 -10.96 6.81
N ALA A 131 4.14 -11.79 7.27
CA ALA A 131 2.87 -11.99 6.58
C ALA A 131 1.99 -10.72 6.60
N PHE A 132 1.94 -9.98 7.71
CA PHE A 132 1.20 -8.71 7.76
C PHE A 132 1.87 -7.60 6.94
N PHE A 133 3.21 -7.59 6.86
CA PHE A 133 3.94 -6.65 6.00
C PHE A 133 3.58 -6.85 4.52
N TYR A 134 3.73 -8.08 4.00
CA TYR A 134 3.39 -8.35 2.59
C TYR A 134 1.88 -8.34 2.33
N GLY A 135 1.11 -8.81 3.30
CA GLY A 135 -0.35 -8.74 3.29
C GLY A 135 -0.82 -7.30 3.09
N ASN A 136 -0.28 -6.35 3.85
CA ASN A 136 -0.56 -4.92 3.67
C ASN A 136 -0.13 -4.41 2.29
N MET A 137 1.10 -4.69 1.87
CA MET A 137 1.61 -4.22 0.57
C MET A 137 0.64 -4.58 -0.58
N TYR A 138 0.27 -5.86 -0.67
CA TYR A 138 -0.60 -6.34 -1.75
C TYR A 138 -2.08 -6.00 -1.53
N CYS A 139 -2.55 -5.99 -0.28
CA CYS A 139 -3.90 -5.51 0.07
C CYS A 139 -4.10 -4.06 -0.41
N SER A 140 -3.17 -3.16 -0.07
CA SER A 140 -3.25 -1.74 -0.44
C SER A 140 -3.21 -1.56 -1.96
N ILE A 141 -2.34 -2.28 -2.69
CA ILE A 141 -2.32 -2.24 -4.16
C ILE A 141 -3.69 -2.62 -4.75
N LEU A 142 -4.28 -3.74 -4.33
CA LEU A 142 -5.56 -4.23 -4.85
C LEU A 142 -6.72 -3.29 -4.53
N PHE A 143 -6.76 -2.73 -3.32
CA PHE A 143 -7.79 -1.75 -2.95
C PHE A 143 -7.60 -0.41 -3.66
N ILE A 144 -6.37 0.06 -3.87
CA ILE A 144 -6.08 1.25 -4.68
C ILE A 144 -6.52 1.02 -6.13
N THR A 145 -6.33 -0.19 -6.69
CA THR A 145 -6.85 -0.54 -8.02
C THR A 145 -8.38 -0.46 -8.06
N CYS A 146 -9.07 -1.07 -7.10
CA CYS A 146 -10.54 -1.02 -7.02
C CYS A 146 -11.05 0.42 -6.88
N LEU A 147 -10.37 1.22 -6.06
CA LEU A 147 -10.65 2.64 -5.87
C LEU A 147 -10.45 3.44 -7.16
N SER A 148 -9.38 3.18 -7.90
CA SER A 148 -9.05 3.84 -9.17
C SER A 148 -10.10 3.55 -10.25
N VAL A 149 -10.50 2.27 -10.39
CA VAL A 149 -11.56 1.86 -11.32
C VAL A 149 -12.90 2.47 -10.91
N GLN A 150 -13.24 2.44 -9.63
CA GLN A 150 -14.46 3.06 -9.13
C GLN A 150 -14.49 4.58 -9.42
N ARG A 151 -13.35 5.26 -9.29
CA ARG A 151 -13.23 6.68 -9.59
C ARG A 151 -13.44 6.98 -11.07
N TYR A 152 -12.77 6.22 -11.93
CA TYR A 152 -12.98 6.30 -13.38
C TYR A 152 -14.46 6.09 -13.73
N TRP A 153 -15.08 5.01 -13.24
CA TRP A 153 -16.47 4.67 -13.55
C TRP A 153 -17.47 5.76 -13.15
N VAL A 154 -17.34 6.31 -11.93
CA VAL A 154 -18.26 7.35 -11.43
C VAL A 154 -18.16 8.65 -12.23
N ILE A 155 -17.00 8.95 -12.80
CA ILE A 155 -16.77 10.17 -13.59
C ILE A 155 -17.19 9.95 -15.05
N ALA A 156 -16.90 8.78 -15.61
CA ALA A 156 -17.28 8.42 -16.98
C ALA A 156 -18.80 8.19 -17.15
N HIS A 157 -19.48 7.66 -16.12
CA HIS A 157 -20.89 7.27 -16.20
C HIS A 157 -21.72 7.90 -15.06
N PRO A 158 -22.01 9.21 -15.12
CA PRO A 158 -22.61 9.96 -14.01
C PRO A 158 -24.05 9.52 -13.64
N LEU A 159 -24.78 8.87 -14.56
CA LEU A 159 -26.17 8.42 -14.42
C LEU A 159 -26.30 6.93 -14.07
N SER A 160 -25.21 6.21 -13.82
CA SER A 160 -25.25 4.78 -13.51
C SER A 160 -25.73 4.50 -12.07
N GLU A 161 -26.72 3.61 -11.90
CA GLU A 161 -27.17 3.06 -10.61
C GLU A 161 -26.02 2.43 -9.79
N GLN A 162 -24.94 2.01 -10.47
CA GLN A 162 -23.71 1.49 -9.87
C GLN A 162 -23.03 2.50 -8.92
N ARG A 163 -23.32 3.80 -9.05
CA ARG A 163 -22.84 4.85 -8.15
C ARG A 163 -23.24 4.63 -6.69
N ARG A 164 -24.32 3.87 -6.45
CA ARG A 164 -24.88 3.58 -5.12
C ARG A 164 -24.86 2.09 -4.77
N ASN A 165 -24.51 1.21 -5.71
CA ASN A 165 -24.48 -0.22 -5.46
C ASN A 165 -23.22 -0.63 -4.69
N ASN A 166 -23.39 -0.86 -3.38
CA ASN A 166 -22.32 -1.31 -2.50
C ASN A 166 -22.01 -2.81 -2.61
N ARG A 167 -22.90 -3.61 -3.23
CA ARG A 167 -22.72 -5.07 -3.29
C ARG A 167 -21.41 -5.45 -3.98
N VAL A 168 -21.12 -4.81 -5.11
CA VAL A 168 -19.87 -5.07 -5.85
C VAL A 168 -18.65 -4.72 -5.00
N ALA A 169 -18.67 -3.58 -4.29
CA ALA A 169 -17.56 -3.19 -3.44
C ALA A 169 -17.35 -4.14 -2.26
N ILE A 170 -18.42 -4.64 -1.64
CA ILE A 170 -18.35 -5.62 -0.55
C ILE A 170 -17.80 -6.94 -1.08
N ILE A 171 -18.34 -7.46 -2.18
CA ILE A 171 -17.88 -8.71 -2.80
C ILE A 171 -16.40 -8.62 -3.15
N MET A 172 -15.99 -7.55 -3.84
CA MET A 172 -14.58 -7.31 -4.19
C MET A 172 -13.69 -7.23 -2.95
N SER A 173 -14.14 -6.54 -1.89
CA SER A 173 -13.37 -6.45 -0.65
C SER A 173 -13.19 -7.81 0.01
N LEU A 174 -14.25 -8.62 0.10
CA LEU A 174 -14.18 -9.98 0.64
C LEU A 174 -13.27 -10.88 -0.22
N SER A 175 -13.36 -10.78 -1.55
CA SER A 175 -12.48 -11.51 -2.46
C SER A 175 -11.01 -11.12 -2.28
N ILE A 176 -10.70 -9.84 -2.08
CA ILE A 176 -9.34 -9.37 -1.80
C ILE A 176 -8.86 -9.94 -0.47
N TRP A 177 -9.67 -9.89 0.60
CA TRP A 177 -9.30 -10.45 1.89
C TRP A 177 -9.00 -11.96 1.81
N VAL A 178 -9.88 -12.72 1.16
CA VAL A 178 -9.68 -14.16 0.95
C VAL A 178 -8.42 -14.41 0.12
N PHE A 179 -8.21 -13.67 -0.97
CA PHE A 179 -7.01 -13.80 -1.80
C PHE A 179 -5.73 -13.51 -1.02
N ILE A 180 -5.68 -12.42 -0.24
CA ILE A 180 -4.51 -12.06 0.58
C ILE A 180 -4.27 -13.11 1.68
N TRP A 181 -5.32 -13.57 2.34
CA TRP A 181 -5.19 -14.61 3.37
C TRP A 181 -4.63 -15.92 2.77
N LEU A 182 -5.19 -16.39 1.66
CA LEU A 182 -4.72 -17.60 0.99
C LEU A 182 -3.30 -17.44 0.41
N SER A 183 -3.01 -16.30 -0.20
CA SER A 183 -1.70 -16.05 -0.81
C SER A 183 -0.60 -15.84 0.21
N THR A 184 -0.89 -15.37 1.44
CA THR A 184 0.12 -15.24 2.51
C THR A 184 0.40 -16.54 3.25
N THR A 185 -0.47 -17.56 3.14
CA THR A 185 -0.27 -18.89 3.75
C THR A 185 1.12 -19.48 3.53
N PRO A 186 1.71 -19.48 2.31
CA PRO A 186 3.05 -20.00 2.06
C PRO A 186 4.14 -19.36 2.92
N LEU A 187 4.00 -18.09 3.33
CA LEU A 187 4.97 -17.40 4.19
C LEU A 187 5.06 -18.01 5.61
N TYR A 188 4.01 -18.72 6.04
CA TYR A 188 4.01 -19.43 7.33
C TYR A 188 4.60 -20.83 7.24
N LEU A 189 4.75 -21.40 6.04
CA LEU A 189 5.12 -22.80 5.83
C LEU A 189 6.63 -23.05 5.85
N TYR A 190 7.45 -22.01 5.71
CA TYR A 190 8.91 -22.12 5.77
C TYR A 190 9.48 -21.20 6.85
N ASP A 191 10.67 -21.51 7.34
CA ASP A 191 11.29 -20.76 8.43
C ASP A 191 11.81 -19.41 7.95
N GLN A 192 11.45 -18.38 8.72
CA GLN A 192 11.80 -16.98 8.45
C GLN A 192 12.97 -16.54 9.34
N THR A 193 13.29 -17.24 10.43
CA THR A 193 14.46 -16.91 11.26
C THR A 193 15.67 -17.75 10.93
N VAL A 194 16.85 -17.11 11.01
CA VAL A 194 18.14 -17.75 10.79
C VAL A 194 19.12 -17.29 11.86
N LYS A 195 19.79 -18.25 12.50
CA LYS A 195 20.86 -17.96 13.46
C LYS A 195 22.19 -17.77 12.72
N ILE A 196 22.78 -16.58 12.86
CA ILE A 196 24.01 -16.20 12.17
C ILE A 196 25.21 -16.38 13.10
N ARG A 197 26.01 -17.42 12.87
CA ARG A 197 27.08 -17.86 13.77
C ARG A 197 28.16 -16.81 13.98
N ASN A 198 28.65 -16.21 12.89
CA ASN A 198 29.73 -15.22 12.92
C ASN A 198 29.31 -13.86 13.52
N LEU A 199 28.02 -13.64 13.73
CA LEU A 199 27.47 -12.43 14.31
C LEU A 199 26.83 -12.65 15.70
N GLY A 200 26.47 -13.89 16.03
CA GLY A 200 25.78 -14.22 17.28
C GLY A 200 24.35 -13.67 17.36
N ILE A 201 23.71 -13.40 16.21
CA ILE A 201 22.36 -12.82 16.13
C ILE A 201 21.40 -13.77 15.40
N THR A 202 20.11 -13.61 15.65
CA THR A 202 19.05 -14.28 14.90
C THR A 202 18.36 -13.28 13.98
N THR A 203 18.52 -13.39 12.67
CA THR A 203 17.84 -12.50 11.71
C THR A 203 16.42 -12.99 11.43
N CYS A 204 15.47 -12.06 11.20
CA CYS A 204 14.10 -12.38 10.81
C CYS A 204 13.85 -11.90 9.36
N HIS A 205 13.59 -12.84 8.44
CA HIS A 205 13.33 -12.67 7.00
C HIS A 205 14.49 -12.06 6.16
N ASP A 206 15.39 -11.36 6.82
CA ASP A 206 16.50 -10.62 6.23
C ASP A 206 17.59 -11.51 5.60
N VAL A 207 17.71 -12.78 5.99
CA VAL A 207 18.70 -13.71 5.43
C VAL A 207 18.02 -15.04 5.09
N SER A 208 18.31 -15.58 3.91
CA SER A 208 17.90 -16.92 3.49
C SER A 208 19.09 -17.89 3.53
N VAL A 209 18.87 -19.11 4.00
CA VAL A 209 19.90 -20.16 4.04
C VAL A 209 19.88 -20.95 2.74
N ILE A 210 21.07 -21.19 2.17
CA ILE A 210 21.26 -22.12 1.05
C ILE A 210 22.08 -23.30 1.57
N HIS A 211 21.46 -24.47 1.64
CA HIS A 211 22.07 -25.71 2.12
C HIS A 211 22.96 -26.32 1.03
N ASN A 212 22.50 -26.28 -0.23
CA ASN A 212 23.27 -26.81 -1.34
C ASN A 212 23.49 -25.74 -2.42
N PRO A 213 24.72 -25.18 -2.56
CA PRO A 213 25.03 -24.18 -3.57
C PRO A 213 24.95 -24.72 -5.01
N THR A 214 24.90 -26.05 -5.19
CA THR A 214 24.67 -26.70 -6.49
C THR A 214 23.18 -26.68 -6.87
N TYR A 215 22.27 -26.66 -5.89
CA TYR A 215 20.82 -26.66 -6.09
C TYR A 215 20.11 -25.60 -5.24
N PRO A 216 20.51 -24.32 -5.34
CA PRO A 216 20.02 -23.25 -4.46
C PRO A 216 18.52 -23.03 -4.59
N LEU A 217 17.96 -23.29 -5.77
CA LEU A 217 16.52 -23.21 -6.03
C LEU A 217 15.70 -24.11 -5.09
N GLN A 218 16.23 -25.24 -4.61
CA GLN A 218 15.46 -26.16 -3.78
C GLN A 218 15.12 -25.54 -2.42
N ASP A 219 16.06 -24.77 -1.84
CA ASP A 219 15.89 -24.07 -0.57
C ASP A 219 14.97 -22.85 -0.69
N VAL A 220 15.07 -22.11 -1.80
CA VAL A 220 14.30 -20.86 -2.01
C VAL A 220 13.03 -21.03 -2.85
N LYS A 221 12.69 -22.25 -3.29
CA LYS A 221 11.59 -22.53 -4.23
C LYS A 221 10.27 -21.92 -3.80
N HIS A 222 9.94 -22.05 -2.52
CA HIS A 222 8.67 -21.56 -1.97
C HIS A 222 8.60 -20.04 -1.98
N ALA A 223 9.65 -19.37 -1.50
CA ALA A 223 9.74 -17.92 -1.49
C ALA A 223 9.78 -17.35 -2.93
N PHE A 224 10.63 -17.90 -3.79
CA PHE A 224 10.73 -17.50 -5.20
C PHE A 224 9.39 -17.63 -5.93
N GLY A 225 8.72 -18.79 -5.79
CA GLY A 225 7.41 -19.01 -6.39
C GLY A 225 6.35 -18.04 -5.87
N TYR A 226 6.33 -17.77 -4.56
CA TYR A 226 5.44 -16.80 -3.94
C TYR A 226 5.66 -15.38 -4.47
N PHE A 227 6.89 -14.87 -4.43
CA PHE A 227 7.18 -13.50 -4.86
C PHE A 227 6.98 -13.31 -6.36
N LEU A 228 7.29 -14.32 -7.18
CA LEU A 228 6.99 -14.27 -8.62
C LEU A 228 5.47 -14.24 -8.88
N PHE A 229 4.70 -15.08 -8.18
CA PHE A 229 3.24 -15.08 -8.26
C PHE A 229 2.67 -13.72 -7.86
N MET A 230 3.09 -13.18 -6.72
CA MET A 230 2.60 -11.90 -6.23
C MET A 230 3.08 -10.71 -7.06
N ALA A 231 4.28 -10.75 -7.65
CA ALA A 231 4.74 -9.73 -8.59
C ALA A 231 3.81 -9.62 -9.81
N VAL A 232 3.24 -10.74 -10.28
CA VAL A 232 2.31 -10.74 -11.42
C VAL A 232 0.89 -10.38 -10.97
N PHE A 233 0.32 -11.12 -10.03
CA PHE A 233 -1.09 -11.02 -9.65
C PHE A 233 -1.36 -9.92 -8.62
N GLY A 234 -0.43 -9.71 -7.70
CA GLY A 234 -0.52 -8.69 -6.64
C GLY A 234 0.02 -7.31 -7.06
N PHE A 235 0.83 -7.21 -8.11
CA PHE A 235 1.45 -5.95 -8.53
C PHE A 235 1.26 -5.61 -10.02
N LEU A 236 1.74 -6.42 -10.96
CA LEU A 236 1.77 -6.07 -12.38
C LEU A 236 0.36 -5.89 -12.98
N ILE A 237 -0.53 -6.86 -12.78
CA ILE A 237 -1.93 -6.78 -13.25
C ILE A 237 -2.65 -5.56 -12.63
N PRO A 238 -2.63 -5.37 -11.29
CA PRO A 238 -3.19 -4.18 -10.64
C PRO A 238 -2.62 -2.85 -11.18
N SER A 239 -1.31 -2.79 -11.45
CA SER A 239 -0.63 -1.61 -11.99
C SER A 239 -1.15 -1.24 -13.38
N VAL A 240 -1.27 -2.23 -14.27
CA VAL A 240 -1.82 -2.03 -15.62
C VAL A 240 -3.25 -1.52 -15.54
N VAL A 241 -4.09 -2.08 -14.66
CA VAL A 241 -5.48 -1.63 -14.47
C VAL A 241 -5.53 -0.17 -13.97
N ILE A 242 -4.66 0.20 -13.03
CA ILE A 242 -4.56 1.59 -12.54
C ILE A 242 -4.17 2.55 -13.67
N ILE A 243 -3.16 2.20 -14.46
CA ILE A 243 -2.71 3.01 -15.60
C ILE A 243 -3.86 3.22 -16.60
N VAL A 244 -4.58 2.15 -16.97
CA VAL A 244 -5.74 2.25 -17.87
C VAL A 244 -6.85 3.11 -17.27
N ALA A 245 -7.19 2.90 -15.99
CA ALA A 245 -8.23 3.67 -15.32
C ALA A 245 -7.89 5.18 -15.26
N TYR A 246 -6.64 5.53 -14.95
CA TYR A 246 -6.22 6.92 -14.85
C TYR A 246 -5.96 7.61 -16.19
N THR A 247 -5.49 6.89 -17.21
CA THR A 247 -5.43 7.43 -18.57
C THR A 247 -6.83 7.75 -19.09
N GLY A 248 -7.80 6.85 -18.89
CA GLY A 248 -9.21 7.12 -19.19
C GLY A 248 -9.76 8.31 -18.41
N LEU A 249 -9.43 8.40 -17.11
CA LEU A 249 -9.83 9.51 -16.25
C LEU A 249 -9.27 10.85 -16.79
N LEU A 250 -7.98 10.91 -17.10
CA LEU A 250 -7.33 12.13 -17.61
C LEU A 250 -7.91 12.60 -18.94
N ARG A 251 -8.27 11.68 -19.85
CA ARG A 251 -8.92 12.04 -21.13
C ARG A 251 -10.25 12.75 -20.91
N ILE A 252 -11.13 12.15 -20.10
CA ILE A 252 -12.46 12.73 -19.79
C ILE A 252 -12.32 14.11 -19.13
N LEU A 253 -11.30 14.28 -18.29
CA LEU A 253 -11.00 15.54 -17.61
C LEU A 253 -10.32 16.59 -18.51
N GLY A 254 -9.70 16.17 -19.61
CA GLY A 254 -9.12 17.06 -20.63
C GLY A 254 -10.18 17.59 -21.61
N ASP A 255 -11.17 16.77 -21.93
CA ASP A 255 -12.22 17.10 -22.92
C ASP A 255 -13.39 17.92 -22.33
N SER A 256 -13.43 18.10 -21.00
CA SER A 256 -14.51 18.83 -20.33
C SER A 256 -14.33 20.35 -20.43
N PRO A 257 -15.36 21.13 -20.82
CA PRO A 257 -15.28 22.59 -20.90
C PRO A 257 -15.01 23.23 -19.53
N ASP A 258 -14.36 24.40 -19.54
CA ASP A 258 -13.85 25.09 -18.35
C ASP A 258 -14.98 25.71 -17.50
N ASP A 259 -15.72 24.88 -16.78
CA ASP A 259 -16.65 25.29 -15.74
C ASP A 259 -15.95 25.30 -14.36
N GLN A 260 -16.15 26.34 -13.56
CA GLN A 260 -15.50 26.51 -12.26
C GLN A 260 -15.82 25.36 -11.28
N SER A 261 -17.00 24.74 -11.40
CA SER A 261 -17.41 23.60 -10.58
C SER A 261 -16.69 22.30 -10.99
N VAL A 262 -16.41 22.15 -12.28
CA VAL A 262 -15.64 21.06 -12.89
C VAL A 262 -14.16 21.21 -12.56
N GLY A 263 -13.62 22.43 -12.56
CA GLY A 263 -12.23 22.74 -12.19
C GLY A 263 -11.84 22.27 -10.77
N LYS A 264 -12.73 22.45 -9.78
CA LYS A 264 -12.48 21.95 -8.40
C LYS A 264 -12.48 20.43 -8.31
N LYS A 265 -13.35 19.73 -9.05
CA LYS A 265 -13.35 18.26 -9.12
C LYS A 265 -12.11 17.75 -9.85
N ARG A 266 -11.72 18.42 -10.94
CA ARG A 266 -10.51 18.14 -11.73
C ARG A 266 -9.25 18.22 -10.89
N ARG A 267 -9.07 19.29 -10.12
CA ARG A 267 -7.92 19.44 -9.22
C ARG A 267 -7.82 18.32 -8.18
N LYS A 268 -8.95 17.92 -7.56
CA LYS A 268 -8.97 16.79 -6.61
C LYS A 268 -8.55 15.47 -7.28
N SER A 269 -9.04 15.21 -8.49
CA SER A 269 -8.66 14.01 -9.25
C SER A 269 -7.19 14.01 -9.66
N VAL A 270 -6.64 15.14 -10.10
CA VAL A 270 -5.22 15.26 -10.44
C VAL A 270 -4.33 15.01 -9.22
N ILE A 271 -4.66 15.61 -8.06
CA ILE A 271 -3.87 15.38 -6.83
C ILE A 271 -3.96 13.91 -6.39
N LEU A 272 -5.11 13.27 -6.54
CA LEU A 272 -5.26 11.83 -6.28
C LEU A 272 -4.34 10.99 -7.18
N ILE A 273 -4.32 11.28 -8.50
CA ILE A 273 -3.45 10.59 -9.45
C ILE A 273 -1.98 10.77 -9.07
N VAL A 274 -1.57 12.01 -8.75
CA VAL A 274 -0.19 12.30 -8.31
C VAL A 274 0.14 11.55 -7.02
N THR A 275 -0.78 11.50 -6.06
CA THR A 275 -0.58 10.76 -4.81
C THR A 275 -0.36 9.27 -5.08
N VAL A 276 -1.23 8.65 -5.88
CA VAL A 276 -1.09 7.23 -6.23
C VAL A 276 0.19 6.97 -7.04
N LEU A 277 0.54 7.85 -7.98
CA LEU A 277 1.78 7.74 -8.74
C LEU A 277 3.01 7.76 -7.82
N VAL A 278 3.06 8.70 -6.87
CA VAL A 278 4.14 8.79 -5.88
C VAL A 278 4.20 7.52 -5.03
N THR A 279 3.06 7.02 -4.53
CA THR A 279 3.02 5.76 -3.78
C THR A 279 3.57 4.60 -4.60
N PHE A 280 3.21 4.48 -5.88
CA PHE A 280 3.73 3.42 -6.74
C PHE A 280 5.23 3.56 -7.00
N LEU A 281 5.70 4.77 -7.35
CA LEU A 281 7.10 5.02 -7.67
C LEU A 281 8.04 4.84 -6.47
N VAL A 282 7.59 5.21 -5.27
CA VAL A 282 8.42 5.18 -4.06
C VAL A 282 8.24 3.86 -3.29
N CYS A 283 7.02 3.37 -3.13
CA CYS A 283 6.71 2.28 -2.20
C CYS A 283 6.60 0.91 -2.89
N PHE A 284 5.97 0.82 -4.07
CA PHE A 284 5.59 -0.48 -4.65
C PHE A 284 6.50 -0.96 -5.77
N VAL A 285 6.83 -0.10 -6.73
CA VAL A 285 7.66 -0.46 -7.90
C VAL A 285 9.06 -0.89 -7.46
N PRO A 286 9.80 -0.12 -6.63
CA PRO A 286 11.16 -0.50 -6.26
C PRO A 286 11.19 -1.81 -5.46
N SER A 287 10.23 -1.99 -4.55
CA SER A 287 10.13 -3.15 -3.67
C SER A 287 9.80 -4.43 -4.43
N ASN A 288 8.82 -4.39 -5.33
CA ASN A 288 8.45 -5.57 -6.12
C ASN A 288 9.54 -5.95 -7.13
N ILE A 289 10.20 -4.96 -7.75
CA ILE A 289 11.35 -5.23 -8.62
C ILE A 289 12.46 -5.90 -7.81
N MET A 290 12.82 -5.33 -6.65
CA MET A 290 13.89 -5.88 -5.83
C MET A 290 13.57 -7.25 -5.24
N LEU A 291 12.32 -7.54 -4.88
CA LEU A 291 11.90 -8.88 -4.46
C LEU A 291 12.11 -9.90 -5.57
N VAL A 292 11.66 -9.61 -6.79
CA VAL A 292 11.86 -10.53 -7.92
C VAL A 292 13.34 -10.69 -8.24
N VAL A 293 14.11 -9.60 -8.27
CA VAL A 293 15.56 -9.64 -8.55
C VAL A 293 16.29 -10.44 -7.48
N HIS A 294 16.09 -10.12 -6.20
CA HIS A 294 16.75 -10.79 -5.07
C HIS A 294 16.49 -12.30 -5.08
N TYR A 295 15.23 -12.73 -5.16
CA TYR A 295 14.90 -14.16 -5.17
C TYR A 295 15.27 -14.86 -6.49
N SER A 296 15.34 -14.15 -7.62
CA SER A 296 15.86 -14.71 -8.88
C SER A 296 17.37 -14.95 -8.82
N LEU A 297 18.12 -14.02 -8.22
CA LEU A 297 19.57 -14.16 -8.02
C LEU A 297 19.89 -15.29 -7.04
N LEU A 298 19.14 -15.38 -5.94
CA LEU A 298 19.23 -16.50 -5.00
C LEU A 298 18.95 -17.83 -5.70
N ALA A 299 17.90 -17.91 -6.51
CA ALA A 299 17.52 -19.12 -7.24
C ALA A 299 18.57 -19.60 -8.26
N THR A 300 19.37 -18.68 -8.83
CA THR A 300 20.44 -18.99 -9.78
C THR A 300 21.82 -19.12 -9.14
N GLY A 301 21.94 -18.85 -7.83
CA GLY A 301 23.22 -18.83 -7.12
C GLY A 301 24.14 -17.68 -7.55
N ALA A 302 23.59 -16.64 -8.18
CA ALA A 302 24.34 -15.47 -8.61
C ALA A 302 24.63 -14.53 -7.43
N SER A 303 25.70 -13.75 -7.53
CA SER A 303 26.05 -12.75 -6.53
C SER A 303 25.00 -11.66 -6.43
N ASP A 304 24.58 -11.33 -5.21
CA ASP A 304 23.65 -10.23 -4.92
C ASP A 304 24.33 -9.14 -4.08
N ASN A 305 24.86 -8.12 -4.77
CA ASN A 305 25.41 -6.92 -4.14
C ASN A 305 24.32 -5.86 -3.87
N GLY A 306 23.05 -6.16 -4.16
CA GLY A 306 21.92 -5.22 -4.14
C GLY A 306 21.15 -5.20 -2.82
N TYR A 307 21.60 -5.92 -1.80
CA TYR A 307 20.81 -6.12 -0.58
C TYR A 307 20.50 -4.85 0.21
N GLY A 308 21.48 -3.95 0.38
CA GLY A 308 21.24 -2.67 1.06
C GLY A 308 20.13 -1.88 0.36
N PHE A 309 20.08 -1.95 -0.98
CA PHE A 309 19.01 -1.37 -1.77
C PHE A 309 17.69 -2.14 -1.60
N TYR A 310 17.70 -3.47 -1.60
CA TYR A 310 16.53 -4.32 -1.32
C TYR A 310 15.87 -4.02 0.02
N ILE A 311 16.64 -3.99 1.13
CA ILE A 311 16.09 -3.66 2.45
C ILE A 311 15.58 -2.22 2.48
N THR A 312 16.28 -1.30 1.81
CA THR A 312 15.84 0.10 1.73
C THR A 312 14.51 0.20 0.99
N THR A 313 14.32 -0.49 -0.14
CA THR A 313 13.05 -0.46 -0.87
C THR A 313 11.92 -1.09 -0.05
N LEU A 314 12.16 -2.21 0.64
CA LEU A 314 11.19 -2.78 1.57
C LEU A 314 10.84 -1.82 2.72
N CYS A 315 11.80 -1.05 3.22
CA CYS A 315 11.52 0.00 4.20
C CYS A 315 10.64 1.09 3.62
N LEU A 316 10.98 1.61 2.44
CA LEU A 316 10.18 2.61 1.72
C LEU A 316 8.77 2.09 1.39
N ALA A 317 8.58 0.79 1.19
CA ALA A 317 7.26 0.19 1.00
C ALA A 317 6.30 0.51 2.16
N SER A 318 6.80 0.56 3.40
CA SER A 318 6.00 0.86 4.59
C SER A 318 5.51 2.31 4.67
N LEU A 319 6.07 3.22 3.86
CA LEU A 319 5.57 4.60 3.76
C LEU A 319 4.20 4.66 3.08
N ASN A 320 3.74 3.60 2.39
CA ASN A 320 2.41 3.56 1.81
C ASN A 320 1.30 3.91 2.82
N SER A 321 1.38 3.36 4.04
CA SER A 321 0.44 3.60 5.13
C SER A 321 0.44 5.04 5.64
N CYS A 322 1.51 5.81 5.36
CA CYS A 322 1.57 7.26 5.63
C CYS A 322 1.02 8.10 4.47
N LEU A 323 1.03 7.57 3.24
CA LEU A 323 0.53 8.23 2.04
C LEU A 323 -0.98 8.03 1.84
N ASP A 324 -1.53 6.91 2.30
CA ASP A 324 -2.96 6.60 2.17
C ASP A 324 -3.91 7.64 2.81
N PRO A 325 -3.59 8.28 3.95
CA PRO A 325 -4.36 9.41 4.49
C PRO A 325 -4.56 10.58 3.50
N PHE A 326 -3.60 10.82 2.60
CA PHE A 326 -3.76 11.83 1.54
C PHE A 326 -4.81 11.40 0.53
N ILE A 327 -4.82 10.12 0.13
CA ILE A 327 -5.87 9.55 -0.73
C ILE A 327 -7.25 9.79 -0.09
N TYR A 328 -7.39 9.50 1.21
CA TYR A 328 -8.65 9.69 1.94
C TYR A 328 -9.08 11.16 1.99
N TYR A 329 -8.15 12.07 2.24
CA TYR A 329 -8.39 13.52 2.36
C TYR A 329 -8.92 14.14 1.06
N TYR A 330 -8.40 13.71 -0.10
CA TYR A 330 -8.86 14.23 -1.38
C TYR A 330 -10.15 13.57 -1.87
N ILE A 331 -10.38 12.33 -1.47
CA ILE A 331 -11.54 11.54 -1.90
C ILE A 331 -12.79 11.81 -1.05
N SER A 332 -12.63 11.87 0.28
CA SER A 332 -13.73 11.92 1.25
C SER A 332 -13.84 13.31 1.87
N GLU A 333 -14.99 13.95 1.66
CA GLU A 333 -15.28 15.23 2.30
C GLU A 333 -15.51 15.05 3.80
N ASP A 334 -16.13 13.95 4.21
CA ASP A 334 -16.32 13.60 5.62
C ASP A 334 -14.96 13.46 6.35
N PHE A 335 -14.00 12.76 5.75
CA PHE A 335 -12.67 12.61 6.34
C PHE A 335 -11.94 13.94 6.43
N ARG A 336 -11.94 14.73 5.34
CA ARG A 336 -11.36 16.07 5.32
C ARG A 336 -11.95 16.99 6.39
N GLU A 337 -13.26 16.98 6.60
CA GLU A 337 -13.91 17.78 7.64
C GLU A 337 -13.45 17.35 9.04
N ASN A 338 -13.43 16.05 9.34
CA ASN A 338 -13.00 15.57 10.65
C ASN A 338 -11.51 15.87 10.90
N VAL A 339 -10.63 15.66 9.91
CA VAL A 339 -9.20 16.05 10.00
C VAL A 339 -9.06 17.54 10.34
N LYS A 340 -9.76 18.41 9.61
CA LYS A 340 -9.71 19.86 9.88
C LYS A 340 -10.20 20.20 11.29
N ASN A 341 -11.25 19.54 11.76
CA ASN A 341 -11.78 19.79 13.10
C ASN A 341 -10.82 19.34 14.20
N THR A 342 -10.18 18.18 14.02
CA THR A 342 -9.16 17.67 14.96
C THR A 342 -7.92 18.57 14.98
N LEU A 343 -7.40 18.98 13.82
CA LEU A 343 -6.21 19.85 13.72
C LEU A 343 -6.47 21.29 14.22
N LEU A 344 -7.70 21.79 14.07
CA LEU A 344 -8.10 23.11 14.58
C LEU A 344 -8.59 23.07 16.04
N CYS A 345 -8.42 21.93 16.75
CA CYS A 345 -8.89 21.69 18.12
C CYS A 345 -10.38 22.09 18.34
N ARG A 346 -11.21 21.96 17.29
CA ARG A 346 -12.62 22.37 17.38
C ARG A 346 -13.41 21.26 18.05
N SER A 347 -13.99 21.58 19.21
CA SER A 347 -14.94 20.70 19.92
C SER A 347 -16.04 20.20 18.98
N SER A 348 -16.41 18.91 19.11
CA SER A 348 -17.51 18.29 18.36
C SER A 348 -18.80 19.11 18.43
N ARG A 349 -19.07 19.76 19.58
CA ARG A 349 -20.23 20.65 19.77
C ARG A 349 -20.18 21.90 18.89
N THR A 350 -19.00 22.49 18.70
CA THR A 350 -18.81 23.67 17.84
C THR A 350 -19.02 23.31 16.36
N VAL A 351 -18.62 22.11 15.95
CA VAL A 351 -18.81 21.59 14.59
C VAL A 351 -20.28 21.32 14.29
N ASP A 352 -21.00 20.66 15.21
CA ASP A 352 -22.43 20.39 15.05
C ASP A 352 -23.24 21.70 15.03
N ARG A 353 -22.88 22.69 15.86
CA ARG A 353 -23.51 24.02 15.86
C ARG A 353 -23.29 24.77 14.54
N MET A 354 -22.08 24.69 13.96
CA MET A 354 -21.83 25.24 12.62
C MET A 354 -22.60 24.50 11.53
N LYS A 355 -22.72 23.17 11.58
CA LYS A 355 -23.50 22.39 10.60
C LYS A 355 -24.97 22.82 10.62
N VAL A 356 -25.56 22.94 11.81
CA VAL A 356 -26.95 23.42 11.98
C VAL A 356 -27.11 24.83 11.39
N SER A 357 -26.17 25.73 11.69
CA SER A 357 -26.19 27.12 11.19
C SER A 357 -26.01 27.22 9.67
N PHE A 358 -25.22 26.35 9.04
CA PHE A 358 -25.07 26.32 7.59
C PHE A 358 -26.30 25.72 6.89
N SER A 359 -26.94 24.70 7.50
CA SER A 359 -28.20 24.15 6.98
C SER A 359 -29.37 25.12 7.06
N SER A 360 -29.45 25.94 8.12
CA SER A 360 -30.49 26.99 8.23
C SER A 360 -30.27 28.11 7.21
N LEU A 361 -29.02 28.52 6.96
CA LEU A 361 -28.66 29.46 5.88
C LEU A 361 -29.02 28.93 4.49
N LYS A 362 -28.83 27.63 4.23
CA LYS A 362 -29.21 26.99 2.97
C LYS A 362 -30.72 26.87 2.78
N TYR A 363 -31.46 26.66 3.87
CA TYR A 363 -32.92 26.64 3.87
C TYR A 363 -33.48 28.04 3.60
N SER A 364 -32.97 29.07 4.29
CA SER A 364 -33.35 30.47 4.09
C SER A 364 -33.11 30.95 2.66
N LYS A 365 -32.00 30.54 2.03
CA LYS A 365 -31.76 30.84 0.59
C LYS A 365 -32.74 30.16 -0.36
N LYS A 366 -33.34 29.03 0.03
CA LYS A 366 -34.32 28.29 -0.80
C LYS A 366 -35.73 28.88 -0.65
N THR A 367 -36.03 29.52 0.47
CA THR A 367 -37.31 30.20 0.72
C THR A 367 -37.39 31.55 0.00
N ASN A 368 -36.26 32.25 -0.16
CA ASN A 368 -36.22 33.56 -0.87
C ASN A 368 -36.36 33.47 -2.40
N THR A 369 -36.68 32.31 -2.97
CA THR A 369 -36.87 32.14 -4.44
C THR A 369 -38.36 32.02 -4.84
N TYR A 370 -39.31 32.22 -3.92
CA TYR A 370 -40.75 32.23 -4.22
C TYR A 370 -41.44 33.48 -3.66
N THR A 371 -41.07 34.66 -4.13
CA THR A 371 -41.93 35.86 -4.11
C THR A 371 -41.52 36.78 -5.25
N SER A 372 -42.09 36.56 -6.43
CA SER A 372 -42.40 37.65 -7.36
C SER A 372 -43.92 37.71 -7.46
N GLU A 373 -44.48 38.72 -6.80
CA GLU A 373 -45.87 39.14 -6.92
C GLU A 373 -46.18 39.50 -8.38
N SER A 374 -47.21 38.87 -8.94
CA SER A 374 -47.95 39.39 -10.08
C SER A 374 -49.29 39.94 -9.57
N GLY A 375 -49.32 41.21 -9.22
CA GLY A 375 -50.56 41.95 -8.99
C GLY A 375 -50.87 42.81 -10.21
N GLN A 376 -51.65 42.27 -11.16
CA GLN A 376 -52.28 43.08 -12.20
C GLN A 376 -53.53 43.74 -11.60
N THR A 377 -53.50 45.06 -11.42
CA THR A 377 -54.68 45.85 -11.12
C THR A 377 -55.38 46.18 -12.44
N GLN A 378 -56.53 45.55 -12.69
CA GLN A 378 -57.50 46.03 -13.67
C GLN A 378 -58.34 47.12 -13.01
N THR A 379 -58.42 48.30 -13.61
CA THR A 379 -59.44 49.31 -13.30
C THR A 379 -60.29 49.56 -14.53
N SER A 380 -61.58 49.30 -14.36
CA SER A 380 -62.69 49.51 -15.27
C SER A 380 -62.98 51.00 -15.51
N SER A 381 -63.58 51.25 -16.68
CA SER A 381 -64.19 52.49 -17.14
C SER A 381 -65.20 53.13 -16.17
N CYS A 382 -65.06 54.43 -15.91
CA CYS A 382 -66.02 55.49 -16.23
C CYS A 382 -65.34 56.86 -16.11
#